data_AF-A0A6N6S2W6-F1
#
_entry.id   AF-A0A6N6S2W6-F1
#
_cell.length_a   1.000
_cell.length_b   1.000
_cell.length_c   1.000
_cell.angle_alpha   90.00
_cell.angle_beta   90.00
_cell.angle_gamma   90.00
#
_symmetry.space_group_name_H-M   'P 1'
#
loop_
_entity.id
_entity.type
_entity.pdbx_description
1 polymer ?
#
loop_
_entity_poly.entity_id
_entity_poly.type
_entity_poly.pdbx_seq_one_letter_code
_entity_poly.pdbx_strand_id
1 'polypeptide(L)'
;MDTPMLWRLVGAFINVTILSRGAHLLLRRWVGDPLKRAYIVLILVAVIDFAGVWALYRDLATSFYVTLFYYIPLLLMWFLKDVLDASRAKGRAQGNTE
;
A
#
# COMPACT_ATOMS: atom_id res chain seq x y z
N MET A 1 -19.11 17.72 0.84
CA MET A 1 -18.23 16.65 1.34
C MET A 1 -17.99 16.89 2.81
N ASP A 2 -18.39 15.97 3.66
CA ASP A 2 -18.35 16.16 5.10
C ASP A 2 -16.89 16.13 5.59
N THR A 3 -16.40 17.27 6.05
CA THR A 3 -15.10 17.45 6.71
C THR A 3 -14.69 16.30 7.65
N PRO A 4 -15.58 15.70 8.48
CA PRO A 4 -15.23 14.53 9.29
C PRO A 4 -14.87 13.27 8.50
N MET A 5 -15.45 13.06 7.30
CA MET A 5 -15.12 11.94 6.42
C MET A 5 -13.68 12.06 5.89
N LEU A 6 -13.26 13.28 5.53
CA LEU A 6 -11.89 13.60 5.10
C LEU A 6 -10.87 13.35 6.22
N TRP A 7 -11.17 13.76 7.46
CA TRP A 7 -10.28 13.52 8.59
C TRP A 7 -10.14 12.02 8.93
N ARG A 8 -11.22 11.23 8.77
CA ARG A 8 -11.16 9.77 8.89
C ARG A 8 -10.31 9.14 7.77
N LEU A 9 -10.44 9.64 6.54
CA LEU A 9 -9.61 9.29 5.38
C LEU A 9 -8.11 9.49 5.69
N VAL A 10 -7.77 10.69 6.14
CA VAL A 10 -6.39 11.08 6.45
C VAL A 10 -5.85 10.27 7.63
N GLY A 11 -6.65 10.06 8.68
CA GLY A 11 -6.26 9.24 9.83
C GLY A 11 -5.99 7.78 9.47
N ALA A 12 -6.84 7.17 8.63
CA ALA A 12 -6.63 5.83 8.11
C ALA A 12 -5.32 5.74 7.30
N PHE A 13 -5.06 6.73 6.43
CA PHE A 13 -3.84 6.78 5.62
C PHE A 13 -2.56 6.90 6.47
N ILE A 14 -2.59 7.73 7.52
CA ILE A 14 -1.47 7.87 8.47
C ILE A 14 -1.25 6.55 9.22
N ASN A 15 -2.31 5.89 9.68
CA ASN A 15 -2.22 4.61 10.36
C ASN A 15 -1.58 3.54 9.46
N VAL A 16 -2.03 3.40 8.22
CA VAL A 16 -1.46 2.47 7.23
C VAL A 16 0.03 2.77 7.00
N THR A 17 0.42 4.04 6.95
CA THR A 17 1.82 4.46 6.76
C THR A 17 2.69 4.10 7.97
N ILE A 18 2.20 4.31 9.19
CA ILE A 18 2.93 3.96 10.41
C ILE A 18 3.04 2.44 10.57
N LEU A 19 1.94 1.72 10.33
CA LEU A 19 1.89 0.25 10.38
C LEU A 19 2.83 -0.38 9.37
N SER A 20 2.84 0.11 8.13
CA SER A 20 3.75 -0.41 7.09
C SER A 20 5.22 -0.16 7.43
N ARG A 21 5.59 1.02 7.94
CA ARG A 21 6.97 1.30 8.38
C ARG A 21 7.36 0.44 9.59
N GLY A 22 6.48 0.32 10.57
CA GLY A 22 6.70 -0.52 11.76
C GLY A 22 6.87 -2.00 11.40
N ALA A 23 5.98 -2.52 10.56
CA ALA A 23 6.06 -3.89 10.07
C ALA A 23 7.32 -4.14 9.26
N HIS A 24 7.74 -3.19 8.41
CA HIS A 24 9.00 -3.29 7.67
C HIS A 24 10.22 -3.37 8.60
N LEU A 25 10.26 -2.56 9.66
CA LEU A 25 11.34 -2.58 10.65
C LEU A 25 11.37 -3.90 11.42
N LEU A 26 10.21 -4.41 11.81
CA LEU A 26 10.08 -5.68 12.55
C LEU A 26 10.48 -6.88 11.68
N LEU A 27 9.94 -6.96 10.46
CA LEU A 27 10.20 -8.06 9.51
C LEU A 27 11.60 -8.02 8.90
N ARG A 28 12.32 -6.90 8.97
CA ARG A 28 13.72 -6.82 8.52
C ARG A 28 14.63 -7.84 9.23
N ARG A 29 14.31 -8.21 10.47
CA ARG A 29 15.07 -9.20 11.25
C ARG A 29 14.85 -10.64 10.79
N TRP A 30 13.72 -10.92 10.14
CA TRP A 30 13.30 -12.28 9.80
C TRP A 30 13.35 -12.56 8.29
N VAL A 31 13.14 -11.53 7.46
CA VAL A 31 13.10 -11.63 6.01
C VAL A 31 14.14 -10.66 5.42
N GLY A 32 15.27 -11.22 5.00
CA GLY A 32 16.35 -10.45 4.36
C GLY A 32 15.97 -9.91 2.99
N ASP A 33 15.21 -10.68 2.22
CA ASP A 33 14.75 -10.33 0.86
C ASP A 33 13.78 -9.13 0.90
N PRO A 34 14.13 -7.99 0.28
CA PRO A 34 13.34 -6.78 0.32
C PRO A 34 11.99 -6.92 -0.40
N LEU A 35 11.90 -7.70 -1.48
CA LEU A 35 10.66 -7.88 -2.23
C LEU A 35 9.68 -8.73 -1.44
N LYS A 36 10.12 -9.89 -0.93
CA LYS A 36 9.28 -10.75 -0.09
C LYS A 36 8.79 -10.03 1.16
N ARG A 37 9.66 -9.23 1.79
CA ARG A 37 9.30 -8.41 2.94
C ARG A 37 8.23 -7.38 2.59
N ALA A 38 8.35 -6.69 1.46
CA ALA A 38 7.34 -5.71 1.01
C ALA A 38 5.98 -6.38 0.77
N TYR A 39 5.94 -7.55 0.14
CA TYR A 39 4.70 -8.32 -0.05
C TYR A 39 4.07 -8.73 1.28
N ILE A 40 4.87 -9.27 2.22
CA ILE A 40 4.36 -9.67 3.54
C ILE A 40 3.80 -8.46 4.29
N VAL A 41 4.53 -7.34 4.30
CA VAL A 41 4.08 -6.10 4.95
C VAL A 41 2.81 -5.58 4.30
N LEU A 42 2.72 -5.58 2.97
CA LEU A 42 1.53 -5.13 2.25
C LEU A 42 0.29 -5.95 2.65
N ILE A 43 0.40 -7.28 2.65
CA ILE A 43 -0.70 -8.18 3.04
C ILE A 43 -1.09 -7.95 4.50
N LEU A 44 -0.10 -7.89 5.39
CA LEU A 44 -0.33 -7.79 6.83
C LEU A 44 -0.98 -6.45 7.19
N VAL A 45 -0.53 -5.35 6.58
CA VAL A 45 -1.14 -4.03 6.76
C VAL A 45 -2.54 -3.98 6.15
N ALA A 46 -2.76 -4.57 4.98
CA ALA A 46 -4.08 -4.63 4.36
C ALA A 46 -5.10 -5.40 5.20
N VAL A 47 -4.72 -6.52 5.81
CA VAL A 47 -5.60 -7.28 6.71
C VAL A 47 -5.92 -6.49 7.97
N ILE A 48 -4.92 -5.85 8.60
CA ILE A 48 -5.14 -5.05 9.81
C ILE A 48 -6.02 -3.83 9.52
N ASP A 49 -5.78 -3.14 8.40
CA ASP A 49 -6.57 -1.99 7.99
C ASP A 49 -8.02 -2.38 7.69
N PHE A 50 -8.23 -3.47 6.93
CA PHE A 50 -9.56 -4.00 6.66
C PHE A 50 -10.29 -4.39 7.95
N ALA A 51 -9.62 -5.03 8.90
CA ALA A 51 -10.20 -5.35 10.21
C ALA A 51 -10.57 -4.09 11.01
N GLY A 52 -9.74 -3.04 10.96
CA GLY A 52 -10.02 -1.75 11.58
C GLY A 52 -11.23 -1.04 10.97
N VAL A 53 -11.32 -1.02 9.64
CA VAL A 53 -12.47 -0.48 8.91
C VAL A 53 -13.73 -1.28 9.22
N TRP A 54 -13.64 -2.61 9.21
CA TRP A 54 -14.77 -3.49 9.55
C TRP A 54 -15.25 -3.29 10.98
N ALA A 55 -14.36 -3.12 11.95
CA ALA A 55 -14.75 -2.80 13.32
C ALA A 55 -15.51 -1.47 13.44
N LEU A 56 -15.23 -0.51 12.56
CA LEU A 56 -15.78 0.84 12.57
C LEU A 56 -17.16 0.91 11.90
N TYR A 57 -17.34 0.23 10.77
CA TYR A 57 -18.60 0.24 10.01
C TYR A 57 -19.52 -0.94 10.35
N ARG A 58 -18.99 -2.05 10.87
CA ARG A 58 -19.68 -3.33 11.13
C ARG A 58 -20.44 -3.92 9.94
N ASP A 59 -20.24 -3.36 8.75
CA ASP A 59 -20.81 -3.81 7.49
C ASP A 59 -19.70 -4.22 6.53
N LEU A 60 -19.82 -5.42 5.97
CA LEU A 60 -18.76 -6.06 5.20
C LEU A 60 -18.61 -5.43 3.82
N ALA A 61 -19.74 -5.08 3.18
CA ALA A 61 -19.74 -4.44 1.87
C ALA A 61 -19.13 -3.03 1.93
N THR A 62 -19.60 -2.19 2.85
CA THR A 62 -19.09 -0.82 3.05
C THR A 62 -17.61 -0.84 3.39
N SER A 63 -17.19 -1.74 4.28
CA SER A 63 -15.77 -1.84 4.66
C SER A 63 -14.90 -2.26 3.47
N PHE A 64 -15.37 -3.21 2.67
CA PHE A 64 -14.67 -3.62 1.45
C PHE A 64 -14.53 -2.49 0.44
N TYR A 65 -15.60 -1.77 0.14
CA TYR A 65 -15.55 -0.63 -0.80
C TYR A 65 -14.65 0.49 -0.30
N VAL A 66 -14.74 0.82 1.00
CA VAL A 66 -13.91 1.84 1.63
C VAL A 66 -12.44 1.44 1.55
N THR A 67 -12.08 0.22 1.95
CA THR A 67 -10.70 -0.29 1.84
C THR A 67 -10.22 -0.32 0.40
N LEU A 68 -11.02 -0.82 -0.56
CA LEU A 68 -10.65 -0.82 -1.98
C LEU A 68 -10.37 0.58 -2.51
N PHE A 69 -11.17 1.57 -2.11
CA PHE A 69 -11.04 2.95 -2.56
C PHE A 69 -9.66 3.55 -2.21
N TYR A 70 -9.05 3.20 -1.07
CA TYR A 70 -7.68 3.65 -0.74
C TYR A 70 -6.60 2.79 -1.39
N TYR A 71 -6.81 1.47 -1.46
CA TYR A 71 -5.78 0.56 -1.97
C TYR A 71 -5.66 0.57 -3.49
N ILE A 72 -6.75 0.80 -4.24
CA ILE A 72 -6.72 0.85 -5.71
C ILE A 72 -5.77 1.95 -6.22
N PRO A 73 -5.85 3.23 -5.78
CA PRO A 73 -4.91 4.25 -6.20
C PRO A 73 -3.47 3.92 -5.83
N LEU A 74 -3.26 3.29 -4.67
CA LEU A 74 -1.93 2.90 -4.20
C LEU A 74 -1.32 1.80 -5.08
N LEU A 75 -2.11 0.77 -5.40
CA LEU A 75 -1.73 -0.31 -6.32
C LEU A 75 -1.52 0.21 -7.74
N LEU A 76 -2.37 1.12 -8.21
CA LEU A 76 -2.23 1.75 -9.52
C LEU A 76 -0.94 2.58 -9.60
N MET A 77 -0.63 3.37 -8.57
CA MET A 77 0.62 4.13 -8.49
C MET A 77 1.83 3.20 -8.48
N TRP A 78 1.76 2.09 -7.73
CA TRP A 78 2.84 1.11 -7.68
C TRP A 78 3.04 0.42 -9.02
N PHE A 79 1.95 0.01 -9.68
CA PHE A 79 1.96 -0.55 -11.02
C PHE A 79 2.53 0.43 -12.06
N LEU A 80 2.06 1.69 -12.07
CA LEU A 80 2.57 2.72 -12.96
C LEU A 80 4.06 2.98 -12.73
N LYS A 81 4.49 2.99 -11.47
CA LYS A 81 5.90 3.13 -11.12
C LYS A 81 6.73 1.96 -11.66
N ASP A 82 6.27 0.73 -11.47
CA ASP A 82 6.98 -0.46 -11.97
C ASP A 82 7.05 -0.47 -13.51
N VAL A 83 5.97 -0.06 -14.19
CA VAL A 83 5.96 0.09 -15.66
C VAL A 83 6.94 1.19 -16.11
N LEU A 84 6.98 2.32 -15.42
CA LEU A 84 7.92 3.41 -15.70
C LEU A 84 9.37 3.00 -15.46
N ASP A 85 9.65 2.30 -14.37
CA ASP A 85 11.00 1.82 -14.04
C ASP A 85 11.46 0.75 -15.04
N ALA A 86 10.56 -0.15 -15.46
CA ALA A 86 10.83 -1.12 -16.54
C ALA A 86 11.08 -0.43 -17.89
N SER A 87 10.32 0.61 -18.23
CA SER A 87 10.52 1.42 -19.44
C SER A 87 11.85 2.16 -19.41
N ARG A 88 12.20 2.78 -18.28
CA ARG A 88 13.49 3.46 -18.07
C ARG A 88 14.69 2.51 -18.11
N ALA A 89 14.53 1.29 -17.61
CA ALA A 89 15.57 0.26 -17.69
C ALA A 89 15.83 -0.15 -19.15
N LYS A 90 14.78 -0.31 -19.97
CA LYS A 90 14.91 -0.56 -21.42
C LYS A 90 15.57 0.62 -22.16
N GLY A 91 15.19 1.86 -21.85
CA GLY A 91 15.80 3.05 -22.44
C GLY A 91 17.29 3.19 -22.10
N ARG A 92 17.69 2.89 -20.86
CA ARG A 92 19.12 2.87 -20.46
C ARG A 92 19.91 1.74 -21.12
N ALA A 93 19.29 0.60 -21.37
CA ALA A 93 19.93 -0.50 -22.09
C ALA A 93 20.16 -0.18 -23.58
N GLN A 94 19.29 0.61 -24.20
CA GLN A 94 19.45 1.03 -25.60
C GLN A 94 20.47 2.17 -25.78
N GLY A 95 20.57 3.12 -24.84
CA GLY A 95 21.52 4.23 -24.92
C GLY A 95 22.99 3.88 -24.63
N ASN A 96 23.30 2.63 -24.28
CA ASN A 96 24.67 2.16 -23.99
C ASN A 96 25.27 1.32 -25.13
N THR A 97 24.64 1.35 -26.30
CA THR A 97 24.99 0.61 -27.52
C THR A 97 25.40 1.51 -28.68
N GLU A 98 25.57 2.82 -28.43
CA GLU A 98 26.16 3.78 -29.38
C GLU A 98 27.60 4.11 -28.99
#